data_AF-A0A378LQ00-F1
#
_entry.id   AF-A0A378LQ00-F1
#
_cell.length_a   1.000
_cell.length_b   1.000
_cell.length_c   1.000
_cell.angle_alpha   90.00
_cell.angle_beta   90.00
_cell.angle_gamma   90.00
#
_symmetry.space_group_name_H-M   'P 1'
#
loop_
_entity.id
_entity.type
_entity.pdbx_description
1 polymer ?
#
loop_
_entity_poly.entity_id
_entity_poly.type
_entity_poly.pdbx_seq_one_letter_code
_entity_poly.pdbx_strand_id
1 'polypeptide(L)' 'MEEKDIQVKCGACGVIFDRTNAQEVEVSRIKTSDEEEIIEKVYLCPYCAKHQS' A
#
# COMPACT_ATOMS: atom_id res chain seq x y z
N MET A 1 0.67 -21.25 16.22
CA MET A 1 -0.39 -20.37 15.71
C MET A 1 -0.13 -20.28 14.22
N GLU A 2 -1.00 -20.85 13.40
CA GLU A 2 -0.91 -20.69 11.94
C GLU A 2 -1.23 -19.21 11.65
N GLU A 3 -0.19 -18.42 11.39
CA GLU A 3 -0.34 -17.09 10.81
C GLU A 3 -0.98 -17.29 9.44
N LYS A 4 -2.31 -17.20 9.38
CA LYS A 4 -3.05 -17.19 8.12
C LYS A 4 -2.43 -16.11 7.25
N ASP A 5 -1.86 -16.49 6.11
CA ASP A 5 -1.40 -15.58 5.06
C ASP A 5 -2.49 -14.54 4.78
N ILE A 6 -2.36 -13.36 5.39
CA ILE A 6 -3.25 -12.24 5.13
C ILE A 6 -2.77 -11.69 3.79
N GLN A 7 -3.40 -12.13 2.71
CA GLN A 7 -3.17 -11.55 1.40
C GLN A 7 -3.72 -10.12 1.37
N VAL A 8 -2.90 -9.18 0.92
CA VAL A 8 -3.27 -7.75 0.81
C VAL A 8 -3.11 -7.29 -0.64
N LYS A 9 -3.86 -6.25 -1.01
CA LYS A 9 -3.80 -5.65 -2.34
C LYS A 9 -2.80 -4.49 -2.34
N CYS A 10 -1.91 -4.45 -3.32
CA CYS A 10 -0.97 -3.37 -3.53
C CYS A 10 -1.69 -2.05 -3.88
N GLY A 11 -1.40 -0.98 -3.15
CA GLY A 11 -1.94 0.36 -3.39
C GLY A 11 -1.46 1.02 -4.69
N ALA A 12 -0.33 0.56 -5.26
CA ALA A 12 0.24 1.11 -6.49
C ALA A 12 -0.18 0.34 -7.76
N CYS A 13 0.05 -0.99 -7.80
CA CYS A 13 -0.23 -1.80 -8.98
C CYS A 13 -1.48 -2.69 -8.87
N GLY A 14 -2.12 -2.75 -7.69
CA GLY A 14 -3.32 -3.55 -7.49
C GLY A 14 -3.12 -5.06 -7.38
N VAL A 15 -1.87 -5.56 -7.43
CA VAL A 15 -1.57 -6.99 -7.28
C VAL A 15 -1.88 -7.47 -5.86
N ILE A 16 -2.41 -8.68 -5.72
CA ILE A 16 -2.62 -9.33 -4.42
C ILE A 16 -1.33 -10.09 -4.07
N PHE A 17 -0.85 -9.93 -2.85
CA PHE A 17 0.38 -10.56 -2.38
C PHE A 17 0.34 -10.76 -0.86
N ASP A 18 1.22 -11.60 -0.32
CA ASP A 18 1.23 -11.89 1.11
C ASP A 18 1.74 -10.70 1.93
N ARG A 19 0.97 -10.36 2.99
CA ARG A 19 1.30 -9.23 3.88
C ARG A 19 2.66 -9.35 4.54
N THR A 20 3.19 -10.56 4.70
CA THR A 20 4.51 -10.82 5.30
C THR A 20 5.62 -10.03 4.63
N ASN A 21 5.48 -9.76 3.32
CA ASN A 21 6.45 -8.99 2.53
C ASN A 21 5.91 -7.61 2.11
N ALA A 22 4.86 -7.12 2.77
CA ALA A 22 4.27 -5.81 2.48
C ALA A 22 5.05 -4.70 3.14
N GLN A 23 5.35 -3.66 2.37
CA GLN A 23 5.82 -2.39 2.91
C GLN A 23 4.62 -1.46 3.07
N GLU A 24 4.36 -1.03 4.31
CA GLU A 24 3.38 0.03 4.57
C GLU A 24 3.98 1.37 4.17
N VAL A 25 3.26 2.15 3.36
CA VAL A 25 3.65 3.50 2.98
C VAL A 25 2.48 4.45 3.17
N GLU A 26 2.79 5.69 3.51
CA GLU A 26 1.83 6.78 3.56
C GLU A 26 1.81 7.47 2.19
N VAL A 27 0.65 7.48 1.55
CA VAL A 27 0.42 8.22 0.30
C VAL A 27 -0.44 9.44 0.61
N SER A 28 0.05 10.61 0.28
CA SER A 28 -0.75 11.83 0.25
C SER A 28 -1.57 11.84 -1.03
N ARG A 29 -2.90 11.88 -0.89
CA ARG A 29 -3.83 12.11 -1.99
C ARG A 29 -4.49 13.45 -1.77
N ILE A 30 -4.36 14.33 -2.77
CA ILE A 30 -5.08 15.60 -2.79
C ILE A 30 -6.52 15.30 -3.17
N LYS A 31 -7.46 15.55 -2.27
CA LYS A 31 -8.87 15.48 -2.60
C LYS A 31 -9.22 16.75 -3.38
N THR A 32 -9.44 16.62 -4.69
CA THR A 32 -9.67 17.74 -5.62
C THR A 32 -10.89 18.60 -5.28
N SER A 33 -11.74 18.16 -4.35
CA SER A 33 -12.99 18.85 -3.96
C SER A 33 -12.77 19.94 -2.92
N ASP A 34 -11.75 19.82 -2.07
CA ASP A 34 -11.59 20.68 -0.88
C ASP A 34 -10.13 21.14 -0.68
N GLU A 35 -9.21 20.83 -1.61
CA GLU A 35 -7.75 21.02 -1.45
C GLU A 35 -7.20 20.39 -0.15
N GLU A 36 -7.91 19.41 0.41
CA GLU A 36 -7.48 18.67 1.58
C GLU A 36 -6.50 17.56 1.18
N GLU A 37 -5.31 17.60 1.77
CA GLU A 37 -4.36 16.50 1.69
C GLU A 37 -4.81 15.39 2.65
N ILE A 38 -5.19 14.25 2.10
CA ILE A 38 -5.50 13.06 2.88
C ILE A 38 -4.27 12.15 2.85
N ILE A 39 -3.73 11.88 4.03
CA ILE A 39 -2.69 10.88 4.23
C ILE A 39 -3.39 9.53 4.40
N GLU A 40 -3.26 8.66 3.39
CA GLU A 40 -3.79 7.30 3.41
C GLU A 40 -2.65 6.29 3.54
N LYS A 41 -2.80 5.33 4.45
CA LYS A 41 -1.84 4.22 4.57
C LYS A 41 -2.20 3.11 3.59
N VAL A 42 -1.28 2.79 2.68
CA VAL A 42 -1.44 1.72 1.71
C VAL A 42 -0.28 0.72 1.81
N TYR A 43 -0.57 -0.55 1.54
CA TYR A 43 0.46 -1.58 1.43
C TYR A 43 0.99 -1.63 0.01
N LEU A 44 2.31 -1.64 -0.16
CA LEU A 44 2.96 -1.87 -1.45
C LEU A 44 3.50 -3.29 -1.53
N CYS A 45 3.36 -3.90 -2.71
CA CYS A 45 4.01 -5.15 -3.00
C CYS A 45 5.54 -4.95 -3.07
N PRO A 46 6.33 -6.00 -2.82
CA PRO A 46 7.80 -5.90 -2.78
C PRO A 46 8.40 -5.38 -4.10
N TYR A 47 7.71 -5.53 -5.23
CA TYR A 47 8.12 -4.96 -6.51
C TYR A 47 7.93 -3.44 -6.56
N CYS A 48 6.74 -2.94 -6.23
CA CYS A 48 6.45 -1.51 -6.23
C CYS A 48 7.23 -0.76 -5.14
N ALA A 49 7.40 -1.40 -3.98
CA ALA A 49 8.18 -0.87 -2.87
C ALA A 49 9.65 -0.63 -3.27
N LYS A 50 10.25 -1.52 -4.07
CA LYS A 50 11.62 -1.36 -4.60
C LYS A 50 11.77 -0.26 -5.66
N HIS A 51 10.68 0.16 -6.31
CA HIS A 51 10.72 1.16 -7.38
C HIS A 51 10.46 2.60 -6.89
N GLN A 52 10.29 2.82 -5.59
CA GLN A 52 10.12 4.16 -5.00
C GLN A 52 11.45 4.89 -4.68
N SER A 53 12.61 4.41 -5.16
CA SER A 53 13.92 5.06 -4.97
C SER A 53 14.18 6.23 -5.90
#